data_AF-A0A7V4E353-F1
#
_entry.id   AF-A0A7V4E353-F1
#
_cell.length_a   1.000
_cell.length_b   1.000
_cell.length_c   1.000
_cell.angle_alpha   90.00
_cell.angle_beta   90.00
_cell.angle_gamma   90.00
#
_symmetry.space_group_name_H-M   'P 1'
#
loop_
_entity.id
_entity.type
_entity.pdbx_description
1 polymer ?
#
loop_
_entity_poly.entity_id
_entity_poly.type
_entity_poly.pdbx_seq_one_letter_code
_entity_poly.pdbx_strand_id
1 'polypeptide(L)'
;MKEYKERINNYQMKVDNEKMVRNYEMWAKIFYQIDNLISKILNDYGLFGSERIFYHAYAKEVYQLKSKYKDKVLARELKIREVKWLLRGLKKEILLKIKNQLLKAIP
;
A
#
# COMPACT_ATOMS: atom_id res chain seq x y z
N MET A 1 -11.40 -41.30 -13.24
CA MET A 1 -11.98 -39.94 -13.40
C MET A 1 -12.61 -39.36 -12.13
N LYS A 2 -13.18 -40.17 -11.21
CA LYS A 2 -13.76 -39.72 -9.92
C LYS A 2 -12.76 -38.94 -9.02
N GLU A 3 -11.54 -39.44 -8.88
CA GLU A 3 -10.50 -38.81 -8.05
C GLU A 3 -10.06 -37.41 -8.52
N TYR A 4 -10.20 -37.08 -9.80
CA TYR A 4 -9.87 -35.74 -10.31
C TYR A 4 -10.95 -34.74 -9.93
N LYS A 5 -12.22 -35.12 -10.06
CA LYS A 5 -13.36 -34.29 -9.63
C LYS A 5 -13.38 -34.07 -8.12
N GLU A 6 -13.05 -35.09 -7.32
CA GLU A 6 -12.89 -34.95 -5.87
C GLU A 6 -11.73 -34.03 -5.48
N ARG A 7 -10.59 -34.12 -6.18
CA ARG A 7 -9.45 -33.20 -5.94
C ARG A 7 -9.80 -31.76 -6.30
N ILE A 8 -10.46 -31.51 -7.43
CA ILE A 8 -10.94 -30.17 -7.80
C ILE A 8 -11.92 -29.65 -6.75
N ASN A 9 -12.89 -30.46 -6.35
CA ASN A 9 -13.89 -30.05 -5.36
C ASN A 9 -13.23 -29.72 -4.01
N ASN A 10 -12.27 -30.53 -3.57
CA ASN A 10 -11.47 -30.24 -2.37
C ASN A 10 -10.60 -28.98 -2.51
N TYR A 11 -10.07 -28.67 -3.70
CA TYR A 11 -9.38 -27.41 -3.98
C TYR A 11 -10.36 -26.22 -3.96
N GLN A 12 -11.53 -26.35 -4.58
CA GLN A 12 -12.59 -25.35 -4.59
C GLN A 12 -13.11 -25.06 -3.17
N MET A 13 -13.24 -26.09 -2.32
CA MET A 13 -13.62 -25.92 -0.91
C MET A 13 -12.49 -25.37 -0.03
N LYS A 14 -11.21 -25.60 -0.39
CA LYS A 14 -10.05 -25.00 0.29
C LYS A 14 -9.85 -23.52 -0.06
N VAL A 15 -10.25 -23.11 -1.25
CA VAL A 15 -10.31 -21.70 -1.65
C VAL A 15 -11.65 -21.15 -1.17
N ASP A 16 -11.66 -20.64 0.05
CA ASP A 16 -12.80 -19.86 0.56
C ASP A 16 -12.91 -18.57 -0.28
N ASN A 17 -13.62 -18.67 -1.41
CA ASN A 17 -13.81 -17.58 -2.37
C ASN A 17 -14.40 -16.35 -1.70
N GLU A 18 -15.30 -16.53 -0.72
CA GLU A 18 -15.87 -15.42 0.04
C GLU A 18 -14.81 -14.72 0.89
N LYS A 19 -13.91 -15.46 1.52
CA LYS A 19 -12.77 -14.87 2.25
C LYS A 19 -11.80 -14.15 1.31
N MET A 20 -11.53 -14.68 0.11
CA MET A 20 -10.70 -13.99 -0.87
C MET A 20 -11.33 -12.68 -1.34
N VAL A 21 -12.63 -12.70 -1.67
CA VAL A 21 -13.38 -11.49 -2.08
C VAL A 21 -13.37 -10.47 -0.96
N ARG A 22 -13.71 -10.85 0.28
CA ARG A 22 -13.68 -9.94 1.44
C ARG A 22 -12.30 -9.33 1.68
N ASN A 23 -11.24 -10.13 1.57
CA ASN A 23 -9.86 -9.64 1.71
C ASN A 23 -9.51 -8.63 0.60
N TYR A 24 -9.92 -8.91 -0.63
CA TYR A 24 -9.71 -8.02 -1.76
C TYR A 24 -10.49 -6.71 -1.60
N GLU A 25 -11.75 -6.76 -1.20
CA GLU A 25 -12.58 -5.58 -0.94
C GLU A 25 -11.97 -4.69 0.15
N MET A 26 -11.50 -5.30 1.24
CA MET A 26 -10.83 -4.57 2.33
C MET A 26 -9.54 -3.92 1.84
N TRP A 27 -8.72 -4.66 1.09
CA TRP A 27 -7.50 -4.14 0.47
C TRP A 27 -7.82 -2.96 -0.46
N ALA A 28 -8.75 -3.13 -1.40
CA ALA A 28 -9.15 -2.10 -2.36
C ALA A 28 -9.65 -0.83 -1.67
N LYS A 29 -10.46 -0.97 -0.60
CA LYS A 29 -10.95 0.16 0.19
C LYS A 29 -9.80 0.96 0.83
N ILE A 30 -8.80 0.26 1.37
CA ILE A 30 -7.63 0.91 1.98
C ILE A 30 -6.79 1.63 0.92
N PHE A 31 -6.52 0.99 -0.22
CA PHE A 31 -5.73 1.63 -1.29
C PHE A 31 -6.47 2.82 -1.92
N TYR A 32 -7.80 2.77 -2.01
CA TYR A 32 -8.60 3.92 -2.42
C TYR A 32 -8.46 5.10 -1.43
N GLN A 33 -8.49 4.83 -0.12
CA GLN A 33 -8.26 5.86 0.90
C GLN A 33 -6.85 6.45 0.81
N ILE A 34 -5.84 5.60 0.59
CA ILE A 34 -4.46 6.03 0.34
C ILE A 34 -4.43 6.95 -0.89
N ASP A 35 -4.95 6.50 -2.04
CA ASP A 35 -4.87 7.25 -3.28
C ASP A 35 -5.57 8.62 -3.19
N ASN A 36 -6.69 8.72 -2.47
CA ASN A 36 -7.36 9.99 -2.20
C ASN A 36 -6.54 10.92 -1.29
N LEU A 37 -5.97 10.38 -0.20
CA LEU A 37 -5.10 11.14 0.70
C LEU A 37 -3.88 11.70 -0.04
N ILE A 38 -3.21 10.86 -0.82
CA ILE A 38 -2.04 11.27 -1.62
C ILE A 38 -2.46 12.31 -2.65
N SER A 39 -3.58 12.11 -3.35
CA SER A 39 -4.06 13.06 -4.34
C SER A 39 -4.31 14.44 -3.75
N LYS A 40 -4.91 14.49 -2.56
CA LYS A 40 -5.11 15.75 -1.81
C LYS A 40 -3.78 16.42 -1.48
N ILE A 41 -2.83 15.68 -0.89
CA ILE A 41 -1.51 16.21 -0.57
C ILE A 41 -0.83 16.77 -1.82
N LEU A 42 -0.81 16.02 -2.92
CA LEU A 42 -0.14 16.47 -4.14
C LEU A 42 -0.81 17.70 -4.77
N ASN A 43 -2.14 17.82 -4.66
CA ASN A 43 -2.87 19.01 -5.09
C ASN A 43 -2.51 20.23 -4.22
N ASP A 44 -2.42 20.06 -2.90
CA ASP A 44 -2.01 21.13 -1.97
C ASP A 44 -0.58 21.64 -2.29
N TYR A 45 0.27 20.78 -2.84
CA TYR A 45 1.64 21.12 -3.29
C TYR A 45 1.74 21.52 -4.78
N GLY A 46 0.60 21.65 -5.48
CA GLY A 46 0.55 22.09 -6.88
C GLY A 46 1.15 21.11 -7.90
N LEU A 47 1.17 19.81 -7.59
CA LEU A 47 1.91 18.81 -8.34
C LEU A 47 0.98 17.97 -9.22
N PHE A 48 0.83 18.33 -10.50
CA PHE A 48 -0.20 17.78 -11.40
C PHE A 48 0.35 16.83 -12.50
N GLY A 49 1.64 16.49 -12.47
CA GLY A 49 2.32 15.74 -13.52
C GLY A 49 2.38 14.22 -13.33
N SER A 50 3.08 13.55 -14.26
CA SER A 50 3.31 12.10 -14.23
C SER A 50 4.08 11.63 -12.99
N GLU A 51 4.89 12.50 -12.37
CA GLU A 51 5.64 12.20 -11.15
C GLU A 51 4.74 11.80 -9.96
N ARG A 52 3.45 12.15 -9.99
CA ARG A 52 2.46 11.74 -8.99
C ARG A 52 2.47 10.23 -8.76
N ILE A 53 2.64 9.43 -9.82
CA ILE A 53 2.64 7.97 -9.75
C ILE A 53 3.69 7.45 -8.76
N PHE A 54 4.83 8.13 -8.65
CA PHE A 54 5.90 7.74 -7.73
C PHE A 54 5.55 8.03 -6.27
N TYR A 55 4.84 9.13 -6.00
CA TYR A 55 4.33 9.42 -4.66
C TYR A 55 3.24 8.44 -4.23
N HIS A 56 2.37 8.03 -5.16
CA HIS A 56 1.42 6.93 -4.92
C HIS A 56 2.16 5.62 -4.63
N ALA A 57 3.15 5.24 -5.44
CA ALA A 57 3.94 4.04 -5.21
C ALA A 57 4.65 4.06 -3.84
N TYR A 58 5.25 5.20 -3.47
CA TYR A 58 5.86 5.39 -2.15
C TYR A 58 4.85 5.18 -1.01
N ALA A 59 3.65 5.76 -1.13
CA ALA A 59 2.60 5.62 -0.14
C ALA A 59 2.19 4.15 0.09
N LYS A 60 2.06 3.39 -1.00
CA LYS A 60 1.77 1.95 -0.96
C LYS A 60 2.88 1.17 -0.24
N GLU A 61 4.14 1.49 -0.51
CA GLU A 61 5.28 0.89 0.20
C GLU A 61 5.28 1.22 1.69
N VAL A 62 5.00 2.46 2.07
CA VAL A 62 4.91 2.87 3.49
C VAL A 62 3.82 2.07 4.21
N TYR A 63 2.65 1.94 3.59
CA TYR A 63 1.55 1.17 4.17
C TYR A 63 1.90 -0.32 4.34
N GLN A 64 2.50 -0.94 3.33
CA GLN A 64 2.94 -2.33 3.39
C GLN A 64 4.01 -2.57 4.46
N LEU A 65 4.91 -1.60 4.67
CA LEU A 65 5.90 -1.69 5.74
C LEU A 65 5.23 -1.58 7.11
N LYS A 66 4.27 -0.65 7.27
CA LYS A 66 3.51 -0.48 8.50
C LYS A 66 2.76 -1.75 8.89
N SER A 67 2.16 -2.45 7.93
CA SER A 67 1.42 -3.69 8.21
C SER A 67 2.34 -4.89 8.51
N LYS A 68 3.59 -4.87 8.01
CA LYS A 68 4.54 -5.99 8.15
C LYS A 68 5.48 -5.88 9.35
N TYR A 69 5.92 -4.67 9.70
CA TYR A 69 6.97 -4.45 10.69
C TYR A 69 6.52 -3.53 11.83
N LYS A 70 7.18 -3.64 12.98
CA LYS A 70 6.95 -2.78 14.16
C LYS A 70 8.24 -2.11 14.64
N ASP A 71 8.07 -1.08 15.47
CA ASP A 71 9.14 -0.43 16.25
C ASP A 71 10.39 -0.06 15.42
N LYS A 72 11.57 -0.46 15.91
CA LYS A 72 12.87 -0.11 15.32
C LYS A 72 13.04 -0.64 13.90
N VAL A 73 12.46 -1.79 13.59
CA VAL A 73 12.53 -2.39 12.24
C VAL A 73 11.71 -1.54 11.27
N LEU A 74 10.49 -1.17 11.65
CA LEU A 74 9.66 -0.28 10.84
C LEU A 74 10.37 1.06 10.59
N ALA A 75 10.94 1.67 11.64
CA ALA A 75 11.65 2.94 11.51
C ALA A 75 12.84 2.85 10.53
N ARG A 76 13.61 1.76 10.60
CA ARG A 76 14.73 1.51 9.67
C ARG A 76 14.24 1.35 8.23
N GLU A 77 13.23 0.51 8.00
CA GLU A 77 12.71 0.25 6.65
C GLU A 77 12.10 1.50 6.02
N LEU A 78 11.35 2.30 6.80
CA LEU A 78 10.80 3.58 6.33
C LEU A 78 11.91 4.55 5.92
N LYS A 79 13.01 4.62 6.68
CA LYS A 79 14.17 5.46 6.33
C LYS A 79 14.82 5.00 5.02
N ILE A 80 14.95 3.69 4.82
CA ILE A 80 15.47 3.12 3.56
C ILE A 80 14.57 3.51 2.38
N ARG A 81 13.24 3.40 2.52
CA ARG A 81 12.31 3.83 1.47
C ARG A 81 12.38 5.31 1.19
N GLU A 82 12.43 6.15 2.23
CA GLU A 82 12.59 7.59 2.06
C GLU A 82 13.83 7.92 1.23
N VAL A 83 15.00 7.36 1.59
CA VAL A 83 16.24 7.54 0.82
C VAL A 83 16.10 7.03 -0.63
N LYS A 84 15.48 5.86 -0.83
CA LYS A 84 15.23 5.26 -2.16
C LYS A 84 14.47 6.20 -3.10
N TRP A 85 13.53 6.98 -2.57
CA TRP A 85 12.68 7.87 -3.36
C TRP A 85 13.26 9.28 -3.48
N LEU A 86 14.01 9.74 -2.47
CA LEU A 86 14.84 10.95 -2.59
C LEU A 86 15.87 10.82 -3.71
N LEU A 87 16.55 9.68 -3.81
CA LEU A 87 17.50 9.39 -4.89
C LEU A 87 16.84 9.34 -6.28
N ARG A 88 15.53 9.16 -6.36
CA ARG A 88 14.75 9.27 -7.62
C ARG A 88 14.30 10.70 -7.92
N GLY A 89 14.68 11.68 -7.10
CA GLY A 89 14.34 13.09 -7.30
C GLY A 89 13.01 13.54 -6.68
N LEU A 90 12.36 12.72 -5.85
CA LEU A 90 11.11 13.14 -5.18
C LEU A 90 11.41 14.17 -4.07
N LYS A 91 10.47 15.10 -3.87
CA LYS A 91 10.60 16.17 -2.88
C LYS A 91 10.47 15.62 -1.46
N LYS A 92 11.50 15.83 -0.64
CA LYS A 92 11.57 15.35 0.75
C LYS A 92 10.36 15.74 1.58
N GLU A 93 9.92 16.99 1.47
CA GLU A 93 8.80 17.52 2.25
C GLU A 93 7.51 16.77 1.96
N ILE A 94 7.25 16.44 0.69
CA ILE A 94 6.07 15.68 0.27
C ILE A 94 6.17 14.24 0.79
N LEU A 95 7.33 13.59 0.66
CA LEU A 95 7.56 12.25 1.21
C LEU A 95 7.30 12.20 2.72
N LEU A 96 7.84 13.17 3.47
CA LEU A 96 7.61 13.26 4.91
C LEU A 96 6.15 13.51 5.26
N LYS A 97 5.45 14.38 4.52
CA LYS A 97 4.02 14.64 4.69
C LYS A 97 3.20 13.37 4.50
N ILE A 98 3.46 12.65 3.41
CA ILE A 98 2.80 11.37 3.08
C ILE A 98 3.04 10.35 4.20
N LYS A 99 4.30 10.12 4.58
CA LYS A 99 4.67 9.17 5.64
C LYS A 99 3.93 9.48 6.94
N ASN A 100 3.98 10.73 7.39
CA ASN A 100 3.36 11.13 8.66
C ASN A 100 1.84 11.00 8.65
N GLN A 101 1.19 11.31 7.51
CA GLN A 101 -0.26 11.15 7.36
C GLN A 101 -0.65 9.67 7.36
N LEU A 102 0.05 8.82 6.62
CA LEU A 102 -0.24 7.37 6.56
C LEU A 102 -0.06 6.68 7.92
N LEU A 103 1.01 7.02 8.65
CA LEU A 103 1.24 6.43 9.96
C LEU A 103 0.14 6.77 10.97
N LYS A 104 -0.49 7.95 10.84
CA LYS A 104 -1.57 8.43 11.71
C LYS A 104 -2.98 8.00 11.28
N ALA A 105 -3.29 8.13 9.99
CA ALA A 105 -4.67 8.14 9.49
C ALA A 105 -5.21 6.77 9.07
N ILE A 106 -4.32 5.84 8.69
CA ILE A 106 -4.73 4.55 8.13
C ILE A 106 -4.29 3.44 9.08
N PRO A 107 -5.20 2.60 9.60
CA PRO A 107 -4.87 1.53 10.55
C PRO A 107 -3.83 0.56 9.98
#